data_AF-A0A5C7XQN7-F1
#
_entry.id   AF-A0A5C7XQN7-F1
#
_cell.length_a   1.000
_cell.length_b   1.000
_cell.length_c   1.000
_cell.angle_alpha   90.00
_cell.angle_beta   90.00
_cell.angle_gamma   90.00
#
_symmetry.space_group_name_H-M   'P 1'
#
loop_
_entity.id
_entity.type
_entity.pdbx_description
1 polymer ?
#
loop_
_entity_poly.entity_id
_entity_poly.type
_entity_poly.pdbx_seq_one_letter_code
_entity_poly.pdbx_strand_id
1 'polypeptide(L)'
;MTDDAPVFTPIDALRHVGAFLNFAVQQMHYARDNPPDGWTDAQTIALAIQRLATAAADCVSHLEDFGEAGTVAYSTGHDAISVVALRADGRSNFVRCWHPDPQHPSNQPGLLGAVDLGDGERVDILIAAPGHLDVVRYDGPAGGGDDALPG
;
A
#
# COMPACT_ATOMS: atom_id res chain seq x y z
N MET A 1 -45.74 12.09 -5.54
CA MET A 1 -44.95 11.20 -4.67
C MET A 1 -43.50 11.58 -4.92
N THR A 2 -42.90 12.31 -4.00
CA THR A 2 -41.45 12.57 -4.04
C THR A 2 -40.80 11.27 -3.60
N ASP A 3 -40.14 10.58 -4.54
CA ASP A 3 -39.21 9.51 -4.17
C ASP A 3 -38.10 10.16 -3.36
N ASP A 4 -38.20 10.07 -2.03
CA ASP A 4 -37.09 10.41 -1.16
C ASP A 4 -35.96 9.46 -1.52
N ALA A 5 -34.89 10.00 -2.10
CA ALA A 5 -33.71 9.23 -2.41
C ALA A 5 -33.19 8.55 -1.13
N PRO A 6 -32.76 7.30 -1.20
CA PRO A 6 -32.22 6.61 -0.03
C PRO A 6 -31.06 7.41 0.57
N VAL A 7 -31.11 7.62 1.89
CA VAL A 7 -30.06 8.29 2.64
C VAL A 7 -29.03 7.25 3.07
N PHE A 8 -27.83 7.33 2.50
CA PHE A 8 -26.71 6.46 2.88
C PHE A 8 -25.93 7.06 4.05
N THR A 9 -25.53 6.21 4.99
CA THR A 9 -24.77 6.64 6.18
C THR A 9 -23.28 6.32 6.04
N PRO A 10 -22.39 6.95 6.84
CA PRO A 10 -20.97 6.58 6.88
C PRO A 10 -20.72 5.10 7.24
N ILE A 11 -21.61 4.47 8.04
CA ILE A 11 -21.48 3.05 8.35
C ILE A 11 -21.83 2.17 7.14
N ASP A 12 -22.71 2.62 6.24
CA ASP A 12 -23.01 1.89 5.00
C ASP A 12 -21.84 1.95 4.02
N ALA A 13 -21.15 3.10 3.95
CA ALA A 13 -19.90 3.22 3.20
C ALA A 13 -18.83 2.26 3.73
N LEU A 14 -18.62 2.19 5.05
CA LEU A 14 -17.66 1.25 5.66
C LEU A 14 -18.04 -0.22 5.41
N ARG A 15 -19.33 -0.56 5.51
CA ARG A 15 -19.82 -1.92 5.19
C ARG A 15 -19.59 -2.26 3.72
N HIS A 16 -19.84 -1.31 2.81
CA HIS A 16 -19.62 -1.51 1.39
C HIS A 16 -18.14 -1.75 1.08
N VAL A 17 -17.23 -0.91 1.60
CA VAL A 17 -15.78 -1.10 1.47
C VAL A 17 -15.35 -2.47 2.01
N GLY A 18 -15.82 -2.86 3.21
CA GLY A 18 -15.51 -4.17 3.79
C GLY A 18 -16.01 -5.35 2.94
N ALA A 19 -17.24 -5.27 2.43
CA ALA A 19 -17.80 -6.29 1.52
C ALA A 19 -16.99 -6.38 0.22
N PHE A 20 -16.53 -5.24 -0.29
CA PHE A 20 -15.82 -5.15 -1.55
C PHE A 20 -14.37 -5.63 -1.46
N LEU A 21 -13.66 -5.32 -0.36
CA LEU A 21 -12.36 -5.91 -0.07
C LEU A 21 -12.46 -7.44 0.06
N ASN A 22 -13.50 -7.94 0.73
CA ASN A 22 -13.73 -9.38 0.83
C ASN A 22 -14.01 -9.99 -0.56
N PHE A 23 -14.80 -9.32 -1.41
CA PHE A 23 -14.99 -9.72 -2.80
C PHE A 23 -13.65 -9.79 -3.55
N ALA A 24 -12.79 -8.77 -3.44
CA ALA A 24 -11.50 -8.75 -4.10
C ALA A 24 -10.59 -9.91 -3.63
N VAL A 25 -10.54 -10.18 -2.32
CA VAL A 25 -9.82 -11.35 -1.75
C VAL A 25 -10.35 -12.66 -2.33
N GLN A 26 -11.67 -12.82 -2.41
CA GLN A 26 -12.27 -14.03 -3.00
C GLN A 26 -11.96 -14.16 -4.50
N GLN A 27 -11.95 -13.05 -5.25
CA GLN A 27 -11.55 -13.07 -6.65
C GLN A 27 -10.08 -13.46 -6.85
N MET A 28 -9.19 -13.11 -5.91
CA MET A 28 -7.79 -13.54 -5.93
C MET A 28 -7.65 -15.04 -5.62
N HIS A 29 -8.36 -15.54 -4.60
CA HIS A 29 -8.41 -16.98 -4.32
C HIS A 29 -8.95 -17.76 -5.52
N TYR A 30 -10.06 -17.29 -6.11
CA TYR A 30 -10.64 -17.90 -7.30
C TYR A 30 -9.65 -17.95 -8.47
N ALA A 31 -8.96 -16.84 -8.76
CA ALA A 31 -7.98 -16.76 -9.85
C ALA A 31 -6.78 -17.70 -9.61
N ARG A 32 -6.31 -17.82 -8.36
CA ARG A 32 -5.24 -18.75 -7.98
C ARG A 32 -5.68 -20.21 -8.13
N ASP A 33 -6.90 -20.53 -7.70
CA ASP A 33 -7.39 -21.90 -7.64
C ASP A 33 -7.97 -22.38 -8.99
N ASN A 34 -8.30 -21.44 -9.89
CA ASN A 34 -8.87 -21.70 -11.22
C ASN A 34 -8.18 -20.82 -12.28
N PRO A 35 -6.86 -20.93 -12.45
CA PRO A 35 -6.17 -20.19 -13.50
C PRO A 35 -6.67 -20.68 -14.87
N PRO A 36 -6.88 -19.79 -15.86
CA PRO A 36 -7.24 -20.21 -17.20
C PRO A 36 -6.16 -21.13 -17.79
N ASP A 37 -6.57 -22.09 -18.64
CA ASP A 37 -5.65 -23.04 -19.24
C ASP A 37 -4.50 -22.35 -19.97
N GLY A 38 -3.27 -22.77 -19.66
CA GLY A 38 -2.04 -22.25 -20.26
C GLY A 38 -1.54 -20.93 -19.68
N TRP A 39 -2.18 -20.40 -18.64
CA TRP A 39 -1.68 -19.19 -17.96
C TRP A 39 -0.49 -19.49 -17.05
N THR A 40 0.40 -18.51 -16.96
CA THR A 40 1.50 -18.47 -16.01
C THR A 40 1.07 -17.81 -14.69
N ASP A 41 1.82 -18.03 -13.62
CA ASP A 41 1.62 -17.34 -12.33
C ASP A 41 1.64 -15.81 -12.49
N ALA A 42 2.52 -15.28 -13.35
CA ALA A 42 2.62 -13.86 -13.61
C ALA A 42 1.34 -13.27 -14.23
N GLN A 43 0.69 -14.01 -15.14
CA GLN A 43 -0.59 -13.59 -15.73
C GLN A 43 -1.72 -13.63 -14.70
N THR A 44 -1.72 -14.63 -13.83
CA THR A 44 -2.69 -14.75 -12.72
C THR A 44 -2.53 -13.61 -11.72
N ILE A 45 -1.30 -13.25 -11.37
CA ILE A 45 -0.97 -12.10 -10.50
C ILE A 45 -1.38 -10.79 -11.16
N ALA A 46 -1.12 -10.61 -12.46
CA ALA A 46 -1.52 -9.40 -13.18
C ALA A 46 -3.05 -9.20 -13.17
N LEU A 47 -3.82 -10.28 -13.35
CA LEU A 47 -5.29 -10.23 -13.24
C LEU A 47 -5.74 -9.88 -11.82
N ALA A 48 -5.10 -10.46 -10.79
CA ALA A 48 -5.39 -10.13 -9.39
C ALA A 48 -5.15 -8.63 -9.09
N ILE A 49 -4.03 -8.07 -9.56
CA ILE A 49 -3.70 -6.64 -9.43
C ILE A 49 -4.75 -5.78 -10.14
N GLN A 50 -5.14 -6.13 -11.38
CA GLN A 50 -6.14 -5.38 -12.13
C GLN A 50 -7.49 -5.33 -11.41
N ARG A 51 -7.91 -6.47 -10.83
CA ARG A 51 -9.16 -6.56 -10.06
C ARG A 51 -9.11 -5.73 -8.78
N LEU A 52 -7.99 -5.75 -8.06
CA LEU A 52 -7.77 -4.89 -6.89
C LEU A 52 -7.76 -3.40 -7.26
N ALA A 53 -7.15 -3.02 -8.38
CA ALA A 53 -7.11 -1.63 -8.83
C ALA A 53 -8.51 -1.12 -9.21
N THR A 54 -9.31 -1.96 -9.88
CA THR A 54 -10.73 -1.67 -10.14
C THR A 54 -11.47 -1.47 -8.82
N ALA A 55 -11.19 -2.34 -7.85
CA ALA A 55 -11.86 -2.24 -6.57
C ALA A 55 -11.50 -0.95 -5.79
N ALA A 56 -10.23 -0.54 -5.87
CA ALA A 56 -9.79 0.73 -5.29
C ALA A 56 -10.46 1.94 -5.99
N ALA A 57 -10.60 1.90 -7.32
CA ALA A 57 -11.23 2.98 -8.08
C ALA A 57 -12.71 3.19 -7.72
N ASP A 58 -13.48 2.12 -7.56
CA ASP A 58 -14.90 2.23 -7.15
C ASP A 58 -15.03 2.82 -5.74
N CYS A 59 -14.14 2.45 -4.81
CA CYS A 59 -14.09 3.05 -3.47
C CYS A 59 -13.79 4.56 -3.53
N VAL A 60 -12.86 4.98 -4.39
CA VAL A 60 -12.55 6.41 -4.59
C VAL A 60 -13.77 7.14 -5.14
N SER A 61 -14.44 6.59 -6.17
CA SER A 61 -15.66 7.18 -6.73
C SER A 61 -16.73 7.39 -5.66
N HIS A 62 -16.90 6.45 -4.72
CA HIS A 62 -17.84 6.63 -3.62
C HIS A 62 -17.42 7.72 -2.63
N LEU A 63 -16.12 7.89 -2.37
CA LEU A 63 -15.65 9.02 -1.55
C LEU A 63 -15.91 10.37 -2.24
N GLU A 64 -15.82 10.42 -3.57
CA GLU A 64 -16.20 11.61 -4.34
C GLU A 64 -17.68 11.98 -4.16
N ASP A 65 -18.57 10.99 -4.15
CA ASP A 65 -20.01 11.19 -3.89
C ASP A 65 -20.27 11.78 -2.48
N PHE A 66 -19.38 11.52 -1.52
CA PHE A 66 -19.43 12.10 -0.17
C PHE A 66 -18.70 13.45 -0.05
N GLY A 67 -18.14 13.99 -1.13
CA GLY A 67 -17.40 15.26 -1.14
C GLY A 67 -15.97 15.15 -0.58
N GLU A 68 -15.46 13.94 -0.40
CA GLU A 68 -14.11 13.62 0.12
C GLU A 68 -13.16 13.23 -1.02
N ALA A 69 -13.44 13.72 -2.24
CA ALA A 69 -12.64 13.45 -3.43
C ALA A 69 -11.17 13.84 -3.21
N GLY A 70 -10.26 12.86 -3.33
CA GLY A 70 -8.83 13.09 -3.26
C GLY A 70 -8.28 13.42 -1.85
N THR A 71 -9.09 13.32 -0.79
CA THR A 71 -8.57 13.45 0.58
C THR A 71 -7.93 12.11 1.00
N VAL A 72 -6.61 12.05 0.88
CA VAL A 72 -5.82 10.96 1.46
C VAL A 72 -5.48 11.23 2.92
N ALA A 73 -6.12 12.20 3.57
CA ALA A 73 -5.87 12.58 4.96
C ALA A 73 -7.06 12.25 5.85
N TYR A 74 -6.78 11.83 7.08
CA TYR A 74 -7.79 11.70 8.11
C TYR A 74 -8.31 13.06 8.57
N SER A 75 -9.47 13.06 9.23
CA SER A 75 -10.02 14.26 9.89
C SER A 75 -9.09 14.86 10.95
N THR A 76 -8.10 14.11 11.42
CA THR A 76 -7.04 14.58 12.32
C THR A 76 -5.94 15.38 11.60
N GLY A 77 -6.03 15.52 10.28
CA GLY A 77 -5.09 16.27 9.43
C GLY A 77 -3.85 15.50 8.99
N HIS A 78 -3.72 14.23 9.36
CA HIS A 78 -2.58 13.39 8.96
C HIS A 78 -2.94 12.53 7.77
N ASP A 79 -1.97 12.25 6.91
CA ASP A 79 -2.17 11.38 5.77
C ASP A 79 -2.53 9.94 6.20
N ALA A 80 -3.51 9.35 5.53
CA ALA A 80 -3.89 7.96 5.60
C ALA A 80 -2.89 7.05 4.90
N ILE A 81 -2.20 7.57 3.88
CA ILE A 81 -1.12 6.86 3.18
C ILE A 81 0.12 7.73 3.01
N SER A 82 1.29 7.13 3.16
CA SER A 82 2.55 7.74 2.69
C SER A 82 3.23 6.81 1.70
N VAL A 83 3.84 7.41 0.68
CA VAL A 83 4.58 6.72 -0.37
C VAL A 83 5.99 7.27 -0.41
N VAL A 84 6.99 6.39 -0.35
CA VAL A 84 8.39 6.75 -0.50
C VAL A 84 9.03 5.96 -1.64
N ALA A 85 9.76 6.65 -2.49
CA ALA A 85 10.54 6.02 -3.55
C ALA A 85 11.74 5.31 -2.94
N LEU A 86 11.86 4.00 -3.19
CA LEU A 86 13.00 3.19 -2.75
C LEU A 86 14.21 3.48 -3.63
N ARG A 87 13.99 3.61 -4.95
CA ARG A 87 15.02 3.98 -5.93
C ARG A 87 14.82 5.40 -6.46
N ALA A 88 15.90 6.01 -6.91
CA ALA A 88 15.87 7.34 -7.53
C ALA A 88 15.04 7.39 -8.83
N ASP A 89 14.85 6.25 -9.50
CA ASP A 89 14.03 6.14 -10.71
C ASP A 89 12.50 6.19 -10.44
N GLY A 90 12.09 6.14 -9.17
CA GLY A 90 10.69 6.17 -8.74
C GLY A 90 9.86 4.94 -9.11
N ARG A 91 10.49 3.89 -9.67
CA ARG A 91 9.78 2.68 -10.11
C ARG A 91 9.47 1.72 -8.98
N SER A 92 10.30 1.76 -7.93
CA SER A 92 10.12 0.97 -6.72
C SER A 92 9.66 1.89 -5.59
N ASN A 93 8.46 1.66 -5.07
CA ASN A 93 7.86 2.48 -4.02
C ASN A 93 7.49 1.60 -2.82
N PHE A 94 7.65 2.14 -1.63
CA PHE A 94 7.06 1.58 -0.43
C PHE A 94 5.86 2.43 -0.02
N VAL A 95 4.75 1.76 0.29
CA VAL A 95 3.50 2.39 0.71
C VAL A 95 3.19 1.97 2.13
N ARG A 96 2.87 2.94 2.99
CA ARG A 96 2.36 2.69 4.33
C ARG A 96 0.98 3.28 4.48
N CYS A 97 0.06 2.47 5.00
CA CYS A 97 -1.20 2.96 5.55
C CYS A 97 -1.01 3.30 7.04
N TRP A 98 -1.44 4.49 7.45
CA TRP A 98 -1.39 4.94 8.83
C TRP A 98 -2.67 4.58 9.57
N HIS A 99 -2.57 4.37 10.87
CA HIS A 99 -3.76 4.28 11.71
C HIS A 99 -4.36 5.69 11.91
N PRO A 100 -5.69 5.88 11.97
CA PRO A 100 -6.30 7.20 12.14
C PRO A 100 -5.98 7.87 13.48
N ASP A 101 -5.77 7.09 14.54
CA ASP A 101 -5.27 7.57 15.83
C ASP A 101 -3.74 7.82 15.76
N PRO A 102 -3.26 9.08 15.89
CA PRO A 102 -1.85 9.41 15.86
C PRO A 102 -1.03 8.77 16.99
N GLN A 103 -1.66 8.44 18.11
CA GLN A 103 -1.01 7.81 19.26
C GLN A 103 -0.97 6.28 19.17
N HIS A 104 -1.57 5.69 18.13
CA HIS A 104 -1.55 4.25 17.95
C HIS A 104 -0.10 3.72 17.87
N PRO A 105 0.23 2.59 18.52
CA PRO A 105 1.59 2.04 18.51
C PRO A 105 2.18 1.83 17.11
N SER A 106 1.35 1.50 16.11
CA SER A 106 1.82 1.35 14.71
C SER A 106 2.27 2.66 14.07
N ASN A 107 1.90 3.82 14.61
CA ASN A 107 2.28 5.12 14.06
C ASN A 107 3.55 5.68 14.71
N GLN A 108 4.08 5.00 15.73
CA GLN A 108 5.22 5.52 16.50
C GLN A 108 6.54 5.39 15.72
N PRO A 109 7.51 6.30 15.96
CA PRO A 109 8.82 6.24 15.33
C PRO A 109 9.51 4.89 15.50
N GLY A 110 10.14 4.41 14.43
CA GLY A 110 10.83 3.12 14.45
C GLY A 110 11.19 2.60 13.06
N LEU A 111 12.13 1.65 13.04
CA LEU A 111 12.52 0.95 11.82
C LEU A 111 11.43 -0.04 11.40
N LEU A 112 10.96 0.09 10.16
CA LEU A 112 9.99 -0.84 9.58
C LEU A 112 10.67 -2.04 8.93
N GLY A 113 11.88 -1.83 8.40
CA GLY A 113 12.69 -2.90 7.84
C GLY A 113 13.74 -2.38 6.88
N ALA A 114 14.58 -3.31 6.44
CA ALA A 114 15.56 -3.11 5.40
C ALA A 114 15.11 -3.81 4.12
N VAL A 115 15.27 -3.14 2.98
CA VAL A 115 14.98 -3.68 1.66
C VAL A 115 16.28 -3.76 0.88
N ASP A 116 16.63 -4.96 0.45
CA ASP A 116 17.66 -5.21 -0.56
C ASP A 116 17.04 -4.96 -1.93
N LEU A 117 17.57 -3.99 -2.67
CA LEU A 117 17.06 -3.60 -3.98
C LEU A 117 17.75 -4.35 -5.11
N GLY A 118 18.74 -5.20 -4.81
CA GLY A 118 19.67 -5.75 -5.79
C GLY A 118 20.77 -4.76 -6.17
N ASP A 119 21.76 -5.22 -6.92
CA ASP A 119 22.92 -4.44 -7.36
C ASP A 119 23.80 -3.85 -6.23
N GLY A 120 23.67 -4.40 -5.00
CA GLY A 120 24.39 -3.93 -3.81
C GLY A 120 23.76 -2.69 -3.16
N GLU A 121 22.63 -2.20 -3.68
CA GLU A 121 21.87 -1.10 -3.09
C GLU A 121 20.96 -1.63 -1.97
N ARG A 122 21.05 -0.99 -0.80
CA ARG A 122 20.17 -1.30 0.33
C ARG A 122 19.54 -0.02 0.85
N VAL A 123 18.29 -0.13 1.28
CA VAL A 123 17.57 0.96 1.93
C VAL A 123 16.92 0.51 3.23
N ASP A 124 17.01 1.34 4.25
CA ASP A 124 16.26 1.17 5.50
C ASP A 124 15.07 2.14 5.49
N ILE A 125 13.88 1.62 5.81
CA ILE A 125 12.63 2.38 5.83
C ILE A 125 12.22 2.57 7.28
N LEU A 126 11.99 3.81 7.69
CA LEU A 126 11.58 4.12 9.05
C LEU A 126 10.37 5.06 9.09
N ILE A 127 9.66 4.98 10.21
CA ILE A 127 8.74 6.03 10.65
C ILE A 127 9.59 7.07 11.37
N ALA A 128 9.68 8.27 10.81
CA ALA A 128 10.38 9.38 11.46
C ALA A 128 9.45 10.13 12.44
N ALA A 129 8.16 10.23 12.11
CA ALA A 129 7.10 10.76 12.96
C ALA A 129 5.74 10.17 12.52
N PRO A 130 4.67 10.24 13.34
CA PRO A 130 3.33 9.84 12.90
C PRO A 130 2.93 10.53 11.59
N GLY A 131 2.59 9.74 10.56
CA GLY A 131 2.26 10.27 9.23
C GLY A 131 3.47 10.55 8.33
N HIS A 132 4.70 10.33 8.80
CA HIS A 132 5.92 10.64 8.05
C HIS A 132 6.88 9.44 7.95
N LEU A 133 7.15 9.01 6.72
CA LEU A 133 8.16 8.01 6.39
C LEU A 133 9.47 8.68 5.97
N ASP A 134 10.58 8.03 6.30
CA ASP A 134 11.90 8.38 5.78
C ASP A 134 12.64 7.13 5.26
N VAL A 135 13.57 7.34 4.33
CA VAL A 135 14.36 6.30 3.67
C VAL A 135 15.84 6.64 3.74
N VAL A 136 16.60 5.80 4.46
CA VAL A 136 18.06 5.89 4.51
C VAL A 136 18.63 4.96 3.44
N ARG A 137 19.47 5.51 2.56
CA ARG A 137 20.09 4.78 1.45
C ARG A 137 21.55 4.47 1.76
N TYR A 138 21.96 3.26 1.42
CA TYR A 138 23.33 2.79 1.58
C TYR A 138 23.90 2.44 0.22
N ASP A 139 24.96 3.14 -0.17
CA ASP A 139 25.76 2.78 -1.33
C ASP A 139 26.73 1.66 -0.91
N GLY A 140 26.52 0.45 -1.41
CA GLY A 140 27.50 -0.62 -1.28
C GLY A 140 28.72 -0.33 -2.16
N PRO A 141 29.97 -0.52 -1.69
CA PRO A 141 31.13 -0.42 -2.57
C PRO A 141 31.08 -1.55 -3.61
N ALA A 142 31.31 -1.21 -4.88
CA ALA A 142 31.53 -2.17 -5.95
C ALA A 142 32.86 -2.92 -5.74
N GLY A 143 32.88 -3.93 -4.85
CA GLY A 143 33.96 -4.89 -4.68
C GLY A 143 35.27 -4.36 -4.05
N GLY A 144 35.91 -5.21 -3.25
CA GLY A 144 37.31 -5.03 -2.83
C GLY A 144 37.51 -5.01 -1.32
N GLY A 145 37.73 -6.20 -0.76
CA GLY A 145 38.11 -6.41 0.64
C GLY A 145 38.59 -7.83 0.84
N ASP A 146 39.62 -8.20 0.09
CA ASP A 146 40.50 -9.33 0.39
C ASP A 146 41.29 -8.97 1.66
N ASP A 147 40.62 -8.95 2.81
CA ASP A 147 41.26 -8.86 4.12
C ASP A 147 41.47 -10.29 4.61
N ALA A 148 42.64 -10.81 4.26
CA ALA A 148 43.27 -11.92 4.93
C ALA A 148 43.19 -11.73 6.45
N LEU A 149 42.50 -12.63 7.13
CA LEU A 149 42.71 -12.82 8.56
C LEU A 149 44.10 -13.44 8.77
N PRO A 150 44.91 -12.96 9.74
CA PRO A 150 46.15 -13.61 10.07
C PRO A 150 45.84 -14.93 10.79
N GLY A 151 46.37 -16.02 10.25
CA GLY A 151 46.41 -17.35 10.85
C GLY A 151 47.59 -18.13 10.31
#